data_AF-K0SMD3-F1
#
_entry.id   AF-K0SMD3-F1
#
_cell.length_a   1.000
_cell.length_b   1.000
_cell.length_c   1.000
_cell.angle_alpha   90.00
_cell.angle_beta   90.00
_cell.angle_gamma   90.00
#
_symmetry.space_group_name_H-M   'P 1'
#
loop_
_entity.id
_entity.type
_entity.pdbx_description
1 polymer ?
#
loop_
_entity_poly.entity_id
_entity_poly.type
_entity_poly.pdbx_seq_one_letter_code
_entity_poly.pdbx_strand_id
1 'polypeptide(L)'
;MKKICQNYCKYEIAIDSIMPPSRRGSRNEYSKSNRLAVGDYDGASNRTIHNNISQCQSLAELGNLISPSKYHKLNLRPIVDGRQTTIEFRQHSGTYSKDKVKNWVRFCMAFVQNSAKLRAPSYITKNHSEEKLFEMMF
;
A
#
# COMPACT_ATOMS: atom_id res chain seq x y z
N MET A 1 8.69 3.96 -8.32
CA MET A 1 7.29 3.52 -8.07
C MET A 1 7.20 2.11 -7.50
N LYS A 2 7.73 1.07 -8.17
CA LYS A 2 7.66 -0.35 -7.72
C LYS A 2 7.97 -0.57 -6.22
N LYS A 3 9.03 0.04 -5.69
CA LYS A 3 9.41 -0.09 -4.27
C LYS A 3 8.31 0.38 -3.30
N ILE A 4 7.62 1.48 -3.62
CA ILE A 4 6.49 1.99 -2.83
C ILE A 4 5.37 0.96 -2.82
N CYS A 5 5.02 0.43 -4.00
CA CYS A 5 3.98 -0.57 -4.18
C CYS A 5 4.30 -1.88 -3.43
N GLN A 6 5.53 -2.37 -3.55
CA GLN A 6 6.00 -3.57 -2.84
C GLN A 6 5.96 -3.39 -1.32
N ASN A 7 6.48 -2.27 -0.81
CA ASN A 7 6.39 -1.96 0.62
C ASN A 7 4.94 -1.84 1.07
N TYR A 8 4.07 -1.23 0.27
CA TYR A 8 2.69 -1.00 0.69
C TYR A 8 1.96 -2.34 0.83
N CYS A 9 2.07 -3.20 -0.17
CA CYS A 9 1.54 -4.55 -0.08
C CYS A 9 2.20 -5.37 1.04
N LYS A 10 3.51 -5.23 1.25
CA LYS A 10 4.24 -5.93 2.33
C LYS A 10 3.71 -5.56 3.72
N TYR A 11 3.48 -4.28 3.97
CA TYR A 11 3.09 -3.75 5.28
C TYR A 11 1.61 -3.44 5.42
N GLU A 12 0.76 -3.74 4.41
CA GLU A 12 -0.66 -3.35 4.42
C GLU A 12 -1.39 -3.80 5.68
N ILE A 13 -1.09 -5.01 6.18
CA ILE A 13 -1.69 -5.56 7.41
C ILE A 13 -1.26 -4.75 8.64
N ALA A 14 0.00 -4.34 8.74
CA ALA A 14 0.47 -3.46 9.81
C ALA A 14 -0.13 -2.06 9.72
N ILE A 15 -0.37 -1.57 8.51
CA ILE A 15 -1.06 -0.29 8.33
C ILE A 15 -2.53 -0.43 8.71
N ASP A 16 -3.18 -1.56 8.42
CA ASP A 16 -4.55 -1.86 8.86
C ASP A 16 -4.68 -1.84 10.39
N SER A 17 -3.69 -2.33 11.14
CA SER A 17 -3.78 -2.41 12.61
C SER A 17 -3.95 -1.04 13.28
N ILE A 18 -3.38 0.01 12.69
CA ILE A 18 -3.51 1.41 13.15
C ILE A 18 -4.74 2.15 12.60
N MET A 19 -5.56 1.50 11.79
CA MET A 19 -6.79 2.06 11.19
C MET A 19 -8.03 1.66 11.99
N PRO A 20 -9.15 2.39 11.94
CA PRO A 20 -10.41 1.91 12.51
C PRO A 20 -10.93 0.67 11.74
N PRO A 21 -11.70 -0.24 12.38
CA PRO A 21 -12.14 -1.50 11.76
C PRO A 21 -12.79 -1.35 10.37
N SER A 22 -13.57 -0.28 10.15
CA SER A 22 -14.24 0.01 8.85
C SER A 22 -13.29 0.36 7.70
N ARG A 23 -12.00 0.50 7.99
CA ARG A 23 -10.93 0.85 7.04
C ARG A 23 -9.88 -0.25 6.89
N ARG A 24 -10.07 -1.39 7.57
CA ARG A 24 -9.18 -2.56 7.54
C ARG A 24 -9.60 -3.58 6.47
N GLY A 25 -8.67 -4.44 6.08
CA GLY A 25 -8.92 -5.52 5.14
C GLY A 25 -9.40 -4.99 3.78
N SER A 26 -10.34 -5.69 3.14
CA SER A 26 -10.86 -5.30 1.83
C SER A 26 -12.40 -5.16 1.78
N ARG A 27 -13.05 -5.04 2.93
CA ARG A 27 -14.52 -4.92 3.02
C ARG A 27 -15.03 -3.53 2.65
N ASN A 28 -14.17 -2.51 2.69
CA ASN A 28 -14.53 -1.16 2.29
C ASN A 28 -14.38 -1.03 0.76
N GLU A 29 -15.51 -0.92 0.06
CA GLU A 29 -15.53 -0.84 -1.39
C GLU A 29 -14.82 0.38 -1.97
N TYR A 30 -14.60 1.42 -1.17
CA TYR A 30 -13.92 2.66 -1.55
C TYR A 30 -12.43 2.68 -1.21
N SER A 31 -11.93 1.65 -0.52
CA SER A 31 -10.53 1.48 -0.13
C SER A 31 -10.18 -0.01 -0.02
N LYS A 32 -10.28 -0.73 -1.14
CA LYS A 32 -9.99 -2.15 -1.26
C LYS A 32 -8.50 -2.44 -1.10
N SER A 33 -8.19 -3.68 -0.71
CA SER A 33 -6.82 -4.12 -0.46
C SER A 33 -5.99 -4.13 -1.74
N ASN A 34 -4.77 -3.59 -1.67
CA ASN A 34 -3.82 -3.68 -2.78
C ASN A 34 -3.19 -5.07 -2.85
N ARG A 35 -2.98 -5.74 -1.70
CA ARG A 35 -2.52 -7.13 -1.66
C ARG A 35 -3.45 -8.07 -2.43
N LEU A 36 -4.76 -7.95 -2.24
CA LEU A 36 -5.73 -8.78 -2.97
C LEU A 36 -5.73 -8.45 -4.46
N ALA A 37 -5.63 -7.18 -4.84
CA ALA A 37 -5.54 -6.78 -6.25
C ALA A 37 -4.31 -7.35 -6.96
N VAL A 38 -3.16 -7.38 -6.28
CA VAL A 38 -1.89 -7.88 -6.85
C VAL A 38 -1.79 -9.40 -6.84
N GLY A 39 -2.40 -10.04 -5.83
CA GLY A 39 -2.29 -11.47 -5.59
C GLY A 39 -3.22 -12.33 -6.44
N ASP A 40 -4.20 -11.73 -7.13
CA ASP A 40 -5.29 -12.36 -7.89
C ASP A 40 -6.26 -13.26 -7.08
N TYR A 41 -5.84 -13.75 -5.91
CA TYR A 41 -6.65 -14.58 -5.01
C TYR A 41 -6.33 -14.28 -3.53
N ASP A 42 -7.27 -14.62 -2.65
CA ASP A 42 -7.06 -14.48 -1.20
C ASP A 42 -6.03 -15.50 -0.69
N GLY A 43 -5.06 -15.03 0.10
CA GLY A 43 -3.94 -15.85 0.58
C GLY A 43 -2.73 -15.92 -0.36
N ALA A 44 -2.64 -15.09 -1.40
CA ALA A 44 -1.44 -14.99 -2.22
C ALA A 44 -0.16 -14.75 -1.38
N SER A 45 0.90 -15.50 -1.68
CA SER A 45 2.13 -15.43 -0.91
C SER A 45 2.82 -14.08 -1.07
N ASN A 46 3.59 -13.65 -0.05
CA ASN A 46 4.38 -12.42 -0.14
C ASN A 46 5.35 -12.45 -1.32
N ARG A 47 5.88 -13.63 -1.67
CA ARG A 47 6.75 -13.82 -2.84
C ARG A 47 5.98 -13.55 -4.14
N THR A 48 4.80 -14.13 -4.29
CA THR A 48 3.93 -13.95 -5.47
C THR A 48 3.62 -12.47 -5.67
N ILE A 49 3.11 -11.81 -4.63
CA ILE A 49 2.80 -10.37 -4.66
C ILE A 49 4.00 -9.55 -5.09
N HIS A 50 5.17 -9.83 -4.49
CA HIS A 50 6.39 -9.09 -4.78
C HIS A 50 6.89 -9.30 -6.21
N ASN A 51 6.81 -10.54 -6.71
CA ASN A 51 7.19 -10.91 -8.06
C ASN A 51 6.28 -10.25 -9.08
N ASN A 52 4.96 -10.30 -8.90
CA ASN A 52 3.99 -9.67 -9.80
C ASN A 52 4.31 -8.18 -10.00
N ILE A 53 4.58 -7.46 -8.90
CA ILE A 53 4.96 -6.04 -8.95
C ILE A 53 6.33 -5.83 -9.65
N SER A 54 7.29 -6.73 -9.44
CA SER A 54 8.61 -6.60 -10.07
C SER A 54 8.55 -6.78 -11.59
N GLN A 55 7.62 -7.60 -12.09
CA GLN A 55 7.50 -7.93 -13.51
C GLN A 55 6.84 -6.84 -14.36
N CYS A 56 6.11 -5.88 -13.77
CA CYS A 56 5.51 -4.78 -14.53
C CYS A 56 6.58 -3.95 -15.25
N GLN A 57 6.48 -3.74 -16.55
CA GLN A 57 7.47 -3.00 -17.35
C GLN A 57 7.10 -1.54 -17.56
N SER A 58 5.84 -1.16 -17.29
CA SER A 58 5.33 0.19 -17.48
C SER A 58 4.59 0.72 -16.24
N LEU A 59 4.42 2.05 -16.18
CA LEU A 59 3.57 2.69 -15.17
C LEU A 59 2.10 2.23 -15.30
N ALA A 60 1.63 2.02 -16.54
CA ALA A 60 0.28 1.56 -16.83
C ALA A 60 0.04 0.14 -16.28
N GLU A 61 0.93 -0.80 -16.57
CA GLU A 61 0.87 -2.16 -16.00
C GLU A 61 0.91 -2.15 -14.48
N LEU A 62 1.86 -1.40 -13.90
CA LEU A 62 1.98 -1.30 -12.44
C LEU A 62 0.71 -0.71 -11.81
N GLY A 63 0.16 0.33 -12.45
CA GLY A 63 -1.11 0.91 -12.08
C GLY A 63 -2.22 -0.13 -12.07
N ASN A 64 -2.40 -0.82 -13.19
CA ASN A 64 -3.52 -1.74 -13.42
C ASN A 64 -3.46 -2.93 -12.46
N LEU A 65 -2.25 -3.38 -12.11
CA LEU A 65 -2.04 -4.40 -11.09
C LEU A 65 -2.32 -3.89 -9.67
N ILE A 66 -1.74 -2.74 -9.29
CA ILE A 66 -1.80 -2.25 -7.90
C ILE A 66 -3.16 -1.66 -7.53
N SER A 67 -3.74 -0.90 -8.46
CA SER A 67 -4.99 -0.19 -8.26
C SER A 67 -5.79 -0.20 -9.57
N PRO A 68 -6.43 -1.34 -9.92
CA PRO A 68 -7.26 -1.47 -11.12
C PRO A 68 -8.33 -0.38 -11.23
N SER A 69 -8.76 0.17 -10.09
CA SER A 69 -9.65 1.32 -10.01
C SER A 69 -9.18 2.30 -8.92
N LYS A 70 -9.80 3.49 -8.86
CA LYS A 70 -9.51 4.50 -7.82
C LYS A 70 -9.83 4.05 -6.39
N TYR A 71 -10.55 2.94 -6.23
CA TYR A 71 -11.07 2.46 -4.95
C TYR A 71 -10.13 1.49 -4.23
N HIS A 72 -8.83 1.76 -4.26
CA HIS A 72 -7.81 0.98 -3.56
C HIS A 72 -7.12 1.85 -2.52
N LYS A 73 -6.63 1.23 -1.44
CA LYS A 73 -6.00 1.95 -0.33
C LYS A 73 -4.77 2.76 -0.78
N LEU A 74 -3.93 2.20 -1.63
CA LEU A 74 -2.93 2.93 -2.41
C LEU A 74 -3.46 3.07 -3.84
N ASN A 75 -3.77 4.30 -4.25
CA ASN A 75 -4.35 4.60 -5.55
C ASN A 75 -3.32 5.28 -6.47
N LEU A 76 -3.03 4.65 -7.60
CA LEU A 76 -2.12 5.16 -8.63
C LEU A 76 -2.86 5.78 -9.83
N ARG A 77 -4.20 5.78 -9.84
CA ARG A 77 -4.99 6.32 -10.96
C ARG A 77 -4.65 7.77 -11.34
N PRO A 78 -4.39 8.70 -10.41
CA PRO A 78 -4.10 10.09 -10.81
C PRO A 78 -2.89 10.20 -11.75
N ILE A 79 -1.80 9.50 -11.43
CA ILE A 79 -0.57 9.50 -12.25
C ILE A 79 -0.66 8.58 -13.47
N VAL A 80 -1.32 7.43 -13.37
CA VAL A 80 -1.49 6.50 -14.50
C VAL A 80 -2.37 7.12 -15.59
N ASP A 81 -3.45 7.79 -15.20
CA ASP A 81 -4.41 8.38 -16.12
C ASP A 81 -3.96 9.78 -16.59
N GLY A 82 -2.76 10.23 -16.20
CA GLY A 82 -2.19 11.53 -16.59
C GLY A 82 -2.91 12.75 -16.01
N ARG A 83 -3.80 12.58 -15.03
CA ARG A 83 -4.56 13.70 -14.44
C ARG A 83 -3.72 14.54 -13.48
N GLN A 84 -2.83 13.91 -12.72
CA GLN A 84 -1.98 14.54 -11.71
C GLN A 84 -0.69 13.74 -11.51
N THR A 85 0.39 14.37 -11.07
CA THR A 85 1.66 13.69 -10.77
C THR A 85 1.71 13.11 -9.35
N THR A 86 0.59 12.59 -8.86
CA THR A 86 0.39 12.20 -7.45
C THR A 86 0.04 10.72 -7.30
N ILE A 87 0.34 10.18 -6.12
CA ILE A 87 -0.21 8.92 -5.62
C ILE A 87 -1.05 9.22 -4.40
N GLU A 88 -2.13 8.46 -4.18
CA GLU A 88 -3.09 8.74 -3.11
C GLU A 88 -3.16 7.61 -2.09
N PHE A 89 -3.00 7.95 -0.81
CA PHE A 89 -3.29 7.06 0.30
C PHE A 89 -4.74 7.26 0.76
N ARG A 90 -5.60 6.29 0.48
CA ARG A 90 -7.06 6.32 0.67
C ARG A 90 -7.54 5.46 1.84
N GLN A 91 -6.65 4.99 2.70
CA GLN A 91 -6.98 4.09 3.83
C GLN A 91 -7.43 4.85 5.09
N HIS A 92 -6.84 6.00 5.38
CA HIS A 92 -7.16 6.75 6.60
C HIS A 92 -8.61 7.24 6.60
N SER A 93 -9.23 7.28 7.78
CA SER A 93 -10.59 7.79 7.95
C SER A 93 -10.61 9.32 7.98
N GLY A 94 -11.69 9.93 7.50
CA GLY A 94 -11.89 11.38 7.69
C GLY A 94 -11.94 11.70 9.19
N THR A 95 -11.23 12.74 9.64
CA THR A 95 -11.21 13.13 11.05
C THR A 95 -10.89 14.61 11.24
N TYR A 96 -11.43 15.21 12.30
CA TYR A 96 -11.09 16.56 12.76
C TYR A 96 -9.95 16.58 13.80
N SER A 97 -9.48 15.41 14.24
CA SER A 97 -8.36 15.33 15.18
C SER A 97 -7.06 15.77 14.48
N LYS A 98 -6.53 16.92 14.92
CA LYS A 98 -5.27 17.48 14.41
C LYS A 98 -4.12 16.48 14.52
N ASP A 99 -4.03 15.75 15.63
CA ASP A 99 -2.95 14.78 15.83
C ASP A 99 -3.03 13.59 14.89
N LYS A 100 -4.23 13.06 14.63
CA LYS A 100 -4.42 11.99 13.64
C LYS A 100 -3.99 12.44 12.24
N VAL A 101 -4.42 13.63 11.82
CA VAL A 101 -4.04 14.21 10.53
C VAL A 101 -2.51 14.41 10.44
N LYS A 102 -1.91 15.04 11.46
CA LYS A 102 -0.46 15.27 11.53
C LYS A 102 0.33 13.96 11.45
N ASN A 103 -0.07 12.95 12.22
CA ASN A 103 0.62 11.66 12.23
C ASN A 103 0.44 10.89 10.91
N TRP A 104 -0.73 10.97 10.29
CA TRP A 104 -0.96 10.35 8.98
C TRP A 104 -0.13 11.00 7.86
N VAL A 105 -0.04 12.34 7.84
CA VAL A 105 0.81 13.06 6.88
C VAL A 105 2.28 12.67 7.07
N ARG A 106 2.77 12.64 8.32
CA ARG A 106 4.14 12.20 8.64
C ARG A 106 4.39 10.76 8.19
N PHE A 107 3.44 9.87 8.44
CA PHE A 107 3.51 8.48 7.98
C PHE A 107 3.65 8.40 6.46
N CYS A 108 2.76 9.04 5.69
CA CYS A 108 2.80 9.01 4.22
C CYS A 108 4.14 9.53 3.68
N MET A 109 4.65 10.63 4.24
CA MET A 109 5.94 11.21 3.86
C MET A 109 7.10 10.27 4.14
N ALA A 110 7.20 9.76 5.38
CA ALA A 110 8.27 8.85 5.78
C ALA A 110 8.22 7.54 4.96
N PHE A 111 7.03 6.98 4.75
CA PHE A 111 6.83 5.76 3.98
C PHE A 111 7.34 5.89 2.54
N VAL A 112 6.97 6.99 1.85
CA VAL A 112 7.40 7.25 0.47
C VAL A 112 8.90 7.51 0.42
N GLN A 113 9.44 8.33 1.33
CA GLN A 113 10.87 8.65 1.38
C GLN A 113 11.72 7.40 1.63
N ASN A 114 11.34 6.57 2.60
CA ASN A 114 12.05 5.33 2.92
C ASN A 114 11.97 4.33 1.77
N SER A 115 10.79 4.16 1.17
CA SER A 115 10.62 3.30 -0.01
C SER A 115 11.45 3.77 -1.21
N ALA A 116 11.63 5.07 -1.38
CA ALA A 116 12.43 5.64 -2.47
C ALA A 116 13.94 5.52 -2.21
N LYS A 117 14.40 5.79 -0.98
CA LYS A 117 15.82 5.85 -0.62
C LYS A 117 16.44 4.48 -0.34
N LEU A 118 15.72 3.60 0.34
CA LEU A 118 16.26 2.31 0.77
C LEU A 118 16.35 1.30 -0.39
N ARG A 119 17.08 0.21 -0.14
CA ARG A 119 17.18 -0.94 -1.04
C ARG A 119 15.79 -1.50 -1.35
N ALA A 120 15.66 -2.16 -2.50
CA ALA A 120 14.41 -2.84 -2.84
C ALA A 120 14.01 -3.78 -1.69
N PRO A 121 12.75 -3.74 -1.25
CA PRO A 121 12.31 -4.59 -0.16
C PRO A 121 12.47 -6.06 -0.54
N SER A 122 12.82 -6.89 0.44
CA SER A 122 12.60 -8.33 0.32
C SER A 122 11.15 -8.66 0.71
N TYR A 123 10.59 -9.68 0.06
CA TYR A 123 9.34 -10.28 0.51
C TYR A 123 9.57 -10.98 1.86
N ILE A 124 8.52 -11.01 2.67
CA ILE A 124 8.54 -11.64 3.98
C ILE A 124 8.43 -13.16 3.82
N THR A 125 9.40 -13.89 4.38
CA THR A 125 9.48 -15.36 4.29
C THR A 125 8.75 -16.08 5.43
N LYS A 126 8.55 -15.43 6.58
CA LYS A 126 7.87 -15.97 7.76
C LYS A 126 6.68 -15.09 8.14
N ASN A 127 5.60 -15.67 8.62
CA ASN A 127 4.51 -14.88 9.17
C ASN A 127 4.99 -14.15 10.42
N HIS A 128 4.87 -12.82 10.41
CA HIS A 128 5.21 -11.94 11.54
C HIS A 128 3.94 -11.36 12.14
N SER A 129 3.97 -11.04 13.44
CA SER A 129 2.89 -10.28 14.08
C SER A 129 2.74 -8.90 13.45
N GLU A 130 1.55 -8.30 13.57
CA GLU A 130 1.28 -6.95 13.05
C GLU A 130 2.24 -5.91 13.64
N GLU A 131 2.55 -6.02 14.94
CA GLU A 131 3.51 -5.17 15.63
C GLU A 131 4.92 -5.35 15.06
N LYS A 132 5.35 -6.59 14.81
CA LYS A 132 6.67 -6.84 14.22
C LYS A 132 6.78 -6.29 12.80
N LEU A 133 5.71 -6.40 12.03
CA LEU A 133 5.62 -5.79 10.69
C LEU A 133 5.70 -4.26 10.77
N PHE A 134 5.08 -3.65 11.78
CA PHE A 134 5.13 -2.20 11.99
C PHE A 134 6.54 -1.74 12.36
N GLU A 135 7.23 -2.44 13.26
CA GLU A 135 8.65 -2.17 13.58
C GLU A 135 9.54 -2.25 12.34
N MET A 136 9.34 -3.26 11.50
CA MET A 136 10.14 -3.48 10.29
C MET A 136 9.91 -2.42 9.19
N MET A 137 8.94 -1.51 9.34
CA MET A 137 8.60 -0.49 8.36
C MET A 137 9.48 0.78 8.49
N PHE A 138 10.13 0.96 9.64
CA PHE A 138 10.99 2.09 9.97
C PHE A 138 12.44 1.64 10.18
#